data_AF-A0A543PUH6-F1
#
_entry.id   AF-A0A543PUH6-F1
#
_cell.length_a   1.000
_cell.length_b   1.000
_cell.length_c   1.000
_cell.angle_alpha   90.00
_cell.angle_beta   90.00
_cell.angle_gamma   90.00
#
_symmetry.space_group_name_H-M   'P 1'
#
loop_
_entity.id
_entity.type
_entity.pdbx_description
1 polymer ?
#
loop_
_entity_poly.entity_id
_entity_poly.type
_entity_poly.pdbx_seq_one_letter_code
_entity_poly.pdbx_strand_id
1 'polypeptide(L)'
;MTDDHGERRPAAAELGGHPAVDRARAAHHLVRTIGYQPERFARMRDEAVHAALRDGVALDRLAEALDVRPAEVQRMSHEHVLRVSVPGESKC
;
A
#
# COMPACT_ATOMS: atom_id res chain seq x y z
N MET A 1 -13.88 32.07 -24.17
CA MET A 1 -14.36 31.46 -22.92
C MET A 1 -14.45 29.98 -23.19
N THR A 2 -13.51 29.22 -22.63
CA THR A 2 -13.53 27.76 -22.66
C THR A 2 -12.90 27.35 -21.35
N ASP A 3 -13.76 26.93 -20.44
CA ASP A 3 -13.38 26.41 -19.13
C ASP A 3 -12.59 25.11 -19.34
N ASP A 4 -11.27 25.22 -19.31
CA ASP A 4 -10.34 24.11 -19.21
C ASP A 4 -10.41 23.57 -17.78
N HIS A 5 -11.49 22.84 -17.49
CA HIS A 5 -11.51 21.94 -16.35
C HIS A 5 -10.69 20.71 -16.73
N GLY A 6 -9.36 20.88 -16.71
CA GLY A 6 -8.40 19.79 -16.61
C GLY A 6 -8.57 19.09 -15.28
N GLU A 7 -9.65 18.30 -15.14
CA GLU A 7 -9.77 17.29 -14.10
C GLU A 7 -8.64 16.27 -14.37
N ARG A 8 -7.48 16.50 -13.76
CA ARG A 8 -6.53 15.42 -13.51
C ARG A 8 -7.33 14.34 -12.81
N ARG A 9 -7.67 13.27 -13.54
CA ARG A 9 -8.08 12.02 -12.91
C ARG A 9 -7.05 11.73 -11.83
N PRO A 10 -7.44 11.44 -10.59
CA PRO A 10 -6.47 10.97 -9.61
C PRO A 10 -5.80 9.75 -10.24
N ALA A 11 -4.47 9.68 -10.24
CA ALA A 11 -3.73 8.51 -10.71
C ALA A 11 -4.19 7.24 -9.96
N ALA A 12 -4.81 7.41 -8.80
CA ALA A 12 -5.55 6.41 -8.05
C ALA A 12 -6.66 5.68 -8.86
N ALA A 13 -7.24 6.30 -9.89
CA ALA A 13 -8.24 5.70 -10.79
C ALA A 13 -7.59 4.86 -11.90
N GLU A 14 -6.35 5.16 -12.29
CA GLU A 14 -5.59 4.41 -13.30
C GLU A 14 -4.95 3.13 -12.72
N LEU A 15 -4.83 3.03 -11.39
CA LEU A 15 -4.38 1.82 -10.69
C LEU A 15 -5.52 0.84 -10.34
N GLY A 16 -6.78 1.22 -10.58
CA GLY A 16 -7.92 0.33 -10.36
C GLY A 16 -7.78 -0.93 -11.21
N GLY A 17 -7.82 -2.10 -10.56
CA GLY A 17 -7.64 -3.40 -11.22
C GLY A 17 -6.28 -4.04 -11.02
N HIS A 18 -5.32 -3.38 -10.35
CA HIS A 18 -4.10 -4.05 -9.90
C HIS A 18 -4.36 -4.75 -8.55
N PRO A 19 -4.37 -6.11 -8.49
CA PRO A 19 -4.87 -6.85 -7.32
C PRO A 19 -4.08 -6.56 -6.04
N ALA A 20 -2.77 -6.33 -6.14
CA ALA A 20 -1.94 -5.94 -4.99
C ALA A 20 -2.27 -4.52 -4.47
N VAL A 21 -2.58 -3.59 -5.36
CA VAL A 21 -2.92 -2.20 -4.97
C VAL A 21 -4.30 -2.19 -4.30
N ASP A 22 -5.27 -2.89 -4.88
CA ASP A 22 -6.62 -3.00 -4.32
C ASP A 22 -6.60 -3.65 -2.92
N ARG A 23 -5.79 -4.71 -2.76
CA ARG A 23 -5.58 -5.35 -1.46
C ARG A 23 -4.91 -4.42 -0.46
N ALA A 24 -3.88 -3.69 -0.86
CA ALA A 24 -3.19 -2.72 0.00
C ALA A 24 -4.16 -1.63 0.48
N ARG A 25 -5.00 -1.10 -0.42
CA ARG A 25 -6.02 -0.10 -0.10
C ARG A 25 -7.05 -0.64 0.88
N ALA A 26 -7.60 -1.82 0.62
CA ALA A 26 -8.58 -2.45 1.50
C ALA A 26 -7.99 -2.70 2.90
N ALA A 27 -6.80 -3.28 2.99
CA ALA A 27 -6.13 -3.54 4.27
C ALA A 27 -5.80 -2.24 5.02
N HIS A 28 -5.29 -1.22 4.32
CA HIS A 28 -5.01 0.09 4.91
C HIS A 28 -6.26 0.75 5.48
N HIS A 29 -7.38 0.69 4.75
CA HIS A 29 -8.67 1.18 5.22
C HIS A 29 -9.13 0.46 6.50
N LEU A 30 -9.02 -0.88 6.54
CA LEU A 30 -9.38 -1.68 7.71
C LEU A 30 -8.54 -1.33 8.95
N VAL A 31 -7.22 -1.12 8.77
CA VAL A 31 -6.32 -0.68 9.85
C VAL A 31 -6.75 0.68 10.39
N ARG A 32 -7.07 1.64 9.51
CA ARG A 32 -7.38 3.03 9.92
C ARG A 32 -8.78 3.23 10.51
N THR A 33 -9.77 2.48 10.04
CA THR A 33 -11.18 2.77 10.35
C THR A 33 -11.79 1.83 11.37
N ILE A 34 -11.44 0.54 11.33
CA ILE A 34 -12.13 -0.48 12.14
C ILE A 34 -11.30 -0.86 13.37
N GLY A 35 -9.97 -0.74 13.32
CA GLY A 35 -9.10 -1.14 14.44
C GLY A 35 -9.21 -2.63 14.82
N TYR A 36 -9.88 -3.43 13.98
CA TYR A 36 -10.10 -4.86 14.21
C TYR A 36 -8.89 -5.65 13.71
N GLN A 37 -8.27 -6.47 14.55
CA GLN A 37 -7.05 -7.24 14.24
C GLN A 37 -5.97 -6.41 13.51
N PRO A 38 -5.54 -5.26 14.07
CA PRO A 38 -4.70 -4.30 13.38
C PRO A 38 -3.36 -4.89 12.92
N GLU A 39 -2.80 -5.86 13.65
CA GLU A 39 -1.55 -6.54 13.30
C GLU A 39 -1.71 -7.40 12.05
N ARG A 40 -2.83 -8.10 11.91
CA ARG A 40 -3.12 -8.95 10.75
C ARG A 40 -3.26 -8.10 9.49
N PHE A 41 -3.99 -7.01 9.56
CA PHE A 41 -4.19 -6.13 8.40
C PHE A 41 -2.98 -5.25 8.11
N ALA A 42 -2.19 -4.87 9.12
CA ALA A 42 -0.90 -4.23 8.90
C ALA A 42 0.04 -5.16 8.11
N ARG A 43 0.13 -6.44 8.50
CA ARG A 43 0.92 -7.42 7.74
C ARG A 43 0.41 -7.57 6.30
N MET A 44 -0.90 -7.71 6.11
CA MET A 44 -1.50 -7.83 4.78
C MET A 44 -1.25 -6.58 3.92
N ARG A 45 -1.35 -5.39 4.50
CA ARG A 45 -1.04 -4.12 3.84
C ARG A 45 0.42 -4.09 3.38
N ASP A 46 1.35 -4.42 4.28
CA ASP A 46 2.78 -4.32 4.01
C ASP A 46 3.22 -5.34 2.94
N GLU A 47 2.65 -6.54 2.97
CA GLU A 47 2.82 -7.55 1.91
C GLU A 47 2.27 -7.08 0.56
N ALA A 48 1.07 -6.51 0.54
CA ALA A 48 0.45 -6.02 -0.68
C ALA A 48 1.21 -4.81 -1.27
N VAL A 49 1.72 -3.92 -0.42
CA VAL A 49 2.62 -2.83 -0.81
C VAL A 49 3.91 -3.36 -1.42
N HIS A 50 4.55 -4.33 -0.76
CA HIS A 50 5.78 -4.94 -1.27
C HIS A 50 5.56 -5.63 -2.63
N ALA A 51 4.46 -6.36 -2.77
CA ALA A 51 4.08 -7.01 -4.03
C ALA A 51 3.82 -5.99 -5.15
N ALA A 52 3.07 -4.92 -4.89
CA ALA A 52 2.82 -3.88 -5.90
C ALA A 52 4.12 -3.22 -6.39
N LEU A 53 5.07 -2.93 -5.50
CA LEU A 53 6.38 -2.39 -5.88
C LEU A 53 7.19 -3.40 -6.71
N ARG A 54 7.12 -4.69 -6.37
CA ARG A 54 7.76 -5.77 -7.13
C ARG A 54 7.17 -5.93 -8.53
N ASP A 55 5.86 -5.71 -8.67
CA ASP A 55 5.15 -5.74 -9.95
C ASP A 55 5.38 -4.47 -10.79
N GLY A 56 6.24 -3.55 -10.33
CA GLY A 56 6.63 -2.35 -11.05
C GLY A 56 5.69 -1.16 -10.88
N VAL A 57 4.76 -1.22 -9.93
CA VAL A 57 3.92 -0.06 -9.60
C VAL A 57 4.80 1.04 -9.02
N ALA A 58 4.72 2.24 -9.64
CA ALA A 58 5.48 3.39 -9.19
C ALA A 58 5.10 3.78 -7.75
N LEU A 59 6.13 4.09 -6.96
CA LEU A 59 5.98 4.38 -5.54
C LEU A 59 5.04 5.56 -5.26
N ASP A 60 5.12 6.63 -6.05
CA ASP A 60 4.25 7.80 -5.90
C ASP A 60 2.79 7.49 -6.21
N ARG A 61 2.54 6.62 -7.20
CA ARG A 61 1.17 6.18 -7.54
C ARG A 61 0.58 5.32 -6.42
N LEU A 62 1.40 4.46 -5.82
CA LEU A 62 0.99 3.65 -4.67
C LEU A 62 0.71 4.52 -3.44
N ALA A 63 1.53 5.56 -3.21
CA ALA A 63 1.33 6.53 -2.14
C ALA A 63 0.00 7.29 -2.30
N GLU A 64 -0.29 7.76 -3.52
CA GLU A 64 -1.57 8.39 -3.85
C GLU A 64 -2.75 7.42 -3.63
N ALA A 65 -2.62 6.16 -4.06
CA ALA A 65 -3.69 5.17 -3.93
C ALA A 65 -4.03 4.80 -2.48
N LEU A 66 -3.07 4.98 -1.56
CA LEU A 66 -3.20 4.68 -0.14
C LEU A 66 -3.45 5.93 0.72
N ASP A 67 -3.45 7.13 0.12
CA ASP A 67 -3.54 8.40 0.86
C ASP A 67 -2.44 8.53 1.94
N VAL A 68 -1.20 8.22 1.55
CA VAL A 68 -0.02 8.33 2.41
C VAL A 68 1.14 8.98 1.67
N ARG A 69 2.22 9.31 2.39
CA ARG A 69 3.44 9.82 1.77
C ARG A 69 4.26 8.69 1.13
N PRO A 70 5.00 8.97 0.04
CA PRO A 70 6.01 8.07 -0.54
C PRO A 70 6.91 7.35 0.47
N ALA A 71 7.43 8.09 1.46
CA ALA A 71 8.29 7.54 2.50
C ALA A 71 7.58 6.46 3.37
N GLU A 72 6.26 6.59 3.56
CA GLU A 72 5.47 5.63 4.32
C GLU A 72 5.29 4.32 3.54
N VAL A 73 5.14 4.40 2.22
CA VAL A 73 5.11 3.23 1.33
C VAL A 73 6.46 2.49 1.38
N GLN A 74 7.58 3.23 1.35
CA GLN A 74 8.91 2.63 1.50
C GLN A 74 9.06 1.93 2.85
N ARG A 75 8.59 2.57 3.93
CA ARG A 75 8.61 1.99 5.28
C ARG A 75 7.80 0.70 5.37
N MET A 76 6.58 0.67 4.84
CA MET A 76 5.73 -0.53 4.80
C MET A 76 6.42 -1.69 4.06
N SER A 77 7.03 -1.41 2.90
CA SER A 77 7.80 -2.42 2.15
C SER A 77 9.03 -2.91 2.91
N HIS A 78 9.78 -2.00 3.55
CA HIS A 78 10.94 -2.35 4.35
C HIS A 78 10.55 -3.19 5.59
N GLU A 79 9.48 -2.82 6.28
CA GLU A 79 8.93 -3.59 7.40
C GLU A 79 8.49 -4.99 6.97
N HIS A 80 7.88 -5.14 5.78
CA HIS A 80 7.58 -6.47 5.22
C HIS A 80 8.86 -7.30 5.07
N VAL A 81 9.89 -6.76 4.42
CA VAL A 81 11.17 -7.43 4.22
C VAL A 81 11.77 -7.84 5.57
N LEU A 82 11.86 -6.94 6.54
CA LEU A 82 12.37 -7.27 7.88
C LEU A 82 11.60 -8.42 8.54
N ARG A 83 10.27 -8.44 8.44
CA ARG A 83 9.47 -9.52 9.06
C ARG A 83 9.63 -10.87 8.38
N VAL A 84 9.92 -10.92 7.08
CA VAL A 84 10.07 -12.18 6.32
C VAL A 84 11.53 -12.61 6.16
N SER A 85 12.49 -11.69 6.31
CA SER A 85 13.92 -11.93 6.15
C SER A 85 14.64 -12.35 7.43
N VAL A 86 14.00 -12.31 8.60
CA VAL A 86 14.59 -12.88 9.83
C VAL A 86 14.26 -14.37 9.88
N PRO A 87 15.22 -15.28 9.63
CA PRO A 87 15.03 -16.69 9.85
C PRO A 87 15.40 -16.98 11.30
N GLY A 88 14.39 -17.11 12.17
CA GLY A 88 14.56 -17.80 13.45
C GLY A 88 14.94 -16.94 14.66
N GLU A 89 13.95 -16.31 15.27
CA GLU A 89 13.78 -16.52 16.72
C GLU A 89 12.67 -17.56 16.91
N SER A 90 12.99 -18.80 16.50
CA SER A 90 12.28 -19.97 16.99
C SER A 90 12.93 -20.42 18.29
N LYS A 91 12.20 -20.16 19.38
CA LYS A 91 12.16 -20.90 20.65
C LYS A 91 13.31 -20.71 21.66
N CYS A 92 12.87 -20.27 22.85
CA CYS A 92 13.17 -20.78 24.19
C CYS A 92 14.59 -20.71 24.73
#